data_AF-A0AB34JMV0-F1
#
_entry.id   AF-A0AB34JMV0-F1
#
_cell.length_a   1.000
_cell.length_b   1.000
_cell.length_c   1.000
_cell.angle_alpha   90.00
_cell.angle_beta   90.00
_cell.angle_gamma   90.00
#
_symmetry.space_group_name_H-M   'P 1'
#
loop_
_entity.id
_entity.type
_entity.pdbx_description
1 polymer ?
#
loop_
_entity_poly.entity_id
_entity_poly.type
_entity_poly.pdbx_seq_one_letter_code
_entity_poly.pdbx_strand_id
1 'polypeptide(L)'
;MGDVATCEAPTLRFRTLRRKNSSAHRVPIASDPPQCPSETVWLKQTLQAHGLRAYQAHIAVNDPKQRRKANEISDWCQLDPMKLWSEKTKQYVPMLEVGQGRPPLRSVPIGNA
;
A
#
# COMPACT_ATOMS: atom_id res chain seq x y z
N MET A 1 13.12 -8.41 20.73
CA MET A 1 13.78 -8.17 19.44
C MET A 1 12.71 -7.66 18.48
N GLY A 2 12.75 -6.38 18.12
CA GLY A 2 11.75 -5.75 17.26
C GLY A 2 12.41 -5.35 15.95
N ASP A 3 12.02 -5.99 14.85
CA ASP A 3 12.52 -5.71 13.52
C ASP A 3 11.94 -4.38 13.02
N VAL A 4 12.82 -3.39 12.85
CA VAL A 4 12.50 -2.10 12.24
C VAL A 4 12.37 -2.32 10.74
N ALA A 5 11.14 -2.34 10.24
CA ALA A 5 10.86 -2.41 8.81
C ALA A 5 11.38 -1.14 8.12
N THR A 6 12.39 -1.29 7.27
CA THR A 6 13.00 -0.20 6.50
C THR A 6 12.00 0.30 5.46
N CYS A 7 11.37 1.46 5.71
CA CYS A 7 10.59 2.19 4.72
C CYS A 7 11.53 2.76 3.63
N GLU A 8 11.06 2.76 2.37
CA GLU A 8 11.79 3.33 1.23
C GLU A 8 12.29 4.75 1.51
N ALA A 9 13.46 5.07 0.95
CA ALA A 9 14.16 6.33 1.20
C ALA A 9 13.24 7.55 0.93
N PRO A 10 13.22 8.55 1.82
CA PRO A 10 12.36 9.72 1.69
C PRO A 10 12.71 10.49 0.40
N THR A 11 11.72 10.74 -0.44
CA THR A 11 11.87 11.60 -1.62
C THR A 11 12.06 13.04 -1.15
N LEU A 12 13.29 13.54 -1.14
CA LEU A 12 13.62 14.90 -0.69
C LEU A 12 12.75 15.94 -1.42
N ARG A 13 11.86 16.62 -0.68
CA ARG A 13 11.09 17.76 -1.18
C ARG A 13 11.88 19.03 -0.94
N PHE A 14 12.04 19.87 -1.95
CA PHE A 14 12.77 21.13 -1.81
C PHE A 14 11.78 22.28 -1.62
N ARG A 15 11.99 23.09 -0.57
CA ARG A 15 11.27 24.37 -0.41
C ARG A 15 12.22 25.51 -0.70
N THR A 16 11.75 26.46 -1.51
CA THR A 16 12.50 27.68 -1.79
C THR A 16 12.18 28.72 -0.72
N LEU A 17 13.18 29.12 0.06
CA LEU A 17 13.05 30.20 1.03
C LEU A 17 13.65 31.49 0.43
N ARG A 18 12.88 32.58 0.50
CA ARG A 18 13.35 33.93 0.14
C ARG A 18 13.96 34.60 1.38
N ARG A 19 15.20 35.05 1.26
CA ARG A 19 15.88 35.87 2.28
C ARG A 19 15.48 37.34 2.13
N LYS A 20 15.69 38.14 3.19
CA LYS A 20 15.40 39.59 3.22
C LYS A 20 16.14 40.39 2.14
N ASN A 21 17.26 39.86 1.63
CA ASN A 21 18.02 40.40 0.51
C ASN A 21 17.52 39.91 -0.86
N SER A 22 16.29 39.40 -0.95
CA SER A 22 15.67 38.84 -2.16
C SER A 22 16.34 37.62 -2.80
N SER A 23 17.40 37.04 -2.20
CA SER A 23 17.98 35.81 -2.72
C SER A 23 17.12 34.58 -2.36
N ALA A 24 16.99 33.67 -3.32
CA ALA A 24 16.24 32.42 -3.17
C ALA A 24 17.21 31.26 -2.97
N HIS A 25 17.03 30.48 -1.91
CA HIS A 25 17.79 29.23 -1.72
C HIS A 25 16.85 28.05 -1.52
N ARG A 26 17.21 26.91 -2.11
CA ARG A 26 16.48 25.64 -1.98
C ARG A 26 16.96 24.91 -0.73
N VAL A 27 16.05 24.61 0.17
CA VAL A 27 16.34 23.82 1.37
C VAL A 27 15.68 22.44 1.22
N PRO A 28 16.43 21.34 1.44
CA PRO A 28 15.83 20.02 1.53
C PRO A 28 14.94 19.98 2.77
N ILE A 29 13.67 19.71 2.57
CA ILE A 29 12.73 19.35 3.63
C ILE A 29 12.65 17.83 3.60
N ALA A 30 12.90 17.21 4.76
CA ALA A 30 12.51 15.83 4.97
C ALA A 30 10.99 15.77 4.81
N SER A 31 10.52 15.20 3.71
CA SER A 31 9.16 14.68 3.71
C SER A 31 9.21 13.50 4.64
N ASP A 32 8.65 13.64 5.84
CA ASP A 32 8.41 12.48 6.68
C ASP A 32 7.70 11.45 5.79
N PRO A 33 8.24 10.22 5.67
CA PRO A 33 7.51 9.18 4.97
C PRO A 33 6.13 9.09 5.63
N PRO A 34 5.05 8.89 4.85
CA PRO A 34 3.74 8.69 5.45
C PRO A 34 3.90 7.59 6.51
N GLN A 35 3.76 7.95 7.78
CA GLN A 35 3.92 7.01 8.88
C GLN A 35 2.72 6.08 8.80
N CYS A 36 2.89 4.93 8.15
CA CYS A 36 1.89 3.88 8.26
C CYS A 36 1.81 3.47 9.73
N PRO A 37 0.60 3.28 10.27
CA PRO A 37 0.47 2.63 11.56
C PRO A 37 1.18 1.29 11.52
N SER A 38 1.98 0.98 12.54
CA SER A 38 2.65 -0.33 12.70
C SER A 38 1.68 -1.51 12.57
N GLU A 39 0.40 -1.24 12.83
CA GLU A 39 -0.73 -2.14 12.63
C GLU A 39 -1.06 -2.52 11.19
N THR A 40 -0.36 -2.05 10.15
CA THR A 40 -0.62 -2.49 8.76
C THR A 40 0.56 -3.24 8.12
N VAL A 41 1.73 -3.26 8.78
CA VAL A 41 2.92 -3.97 8.31
C VAL A 41 2.69 -5.49 8.23
N TRP A 42 1.93 -6.04 9.17
CA TRP A 42 1.59 -7.48 9.18
C TRP A 42 0.80 -7.91 7.94
N LEU A 43 0.00 -7.00 7.36
CA LEU A 43 -0.93 -7.32 6.29
C LEU A 43 -0.18 -7.71 5.01
N LYS A 44 0.90 -6.99 4.69
CA LYS A 44 1.80 -7.34 3.59
C LYS A 44 2.41 -8.74 3.77
N GLN A 45 2.88 -9.05 4.98
CA GLN A 45 3.49 -10.35 5.28
C GLN A 45 2.46 -11.49 5.20
N THR A 46 1.26 -11.27 5.72
CA THR A 46 0.16 -12.24 5.63
C THR A 46 -0.24 -12.51 4.18
N LEU A 47 -0.45 -11.46 3.37
CA LEU A 47 -0.79 -11.64 1.97
C LEU A 47 0.31 -12.42 1.21
N GLN A 48 1.58 -12.10 1.46
CA GLN A 48 2.70 -12.85 0.89
C GLN A 48 2.72 -14.32 1.33
N ALA A 49 2.47 -14.61 2.62
CA ALA A 49 2.39 -15.98 3.13
C ALA A 49 1.27 -16.79 2.47
N HIS A 50 0.11 -16.16 2.22
CA HIS A 50 -1.01 -16.79 1.52
C HIS A 50 -0.86 -16.81 -0.01
N GLY A 51 0.15 -16.14 -0.57
CA GLY A 51 0.34 -16.01 -2.02
C GLY A 51 -0.76 -15.17 -2.68
N LEU A 52 -1.21 -14.14 -1.97
CA LEU A 52 -2.25 -13.22 -2.38
C LEU A 52 -1.66 -11.85 -2.72
N ARG A 53 -2.26 -11.19 -3.69
CA ARG A 53 -2.02 -9.79 -4.00
C ARG A 53 -3.28 -8.98 -3.79
N ALA A 54 -3.11 -7.73 -3.40
CA ALA A 54 -4.22 -6.79 -3.34
C ALA A 54 -4.07 -5.70 -4.38
N TYR A 55 -5.20 -5.39 -5.00
CA TYR A 55 -5.33 -4.34 -5.98
C TYR A 55 -6.35 -3.32 -5.51
N GLN A 56 -6.27 -2.11 -6.05
CA GLN A 56 -7.25 -1.06 -5.77
C GLN A 56 -8.67 -1.52 -6.15
N ALA A 57 -9.70 -1.11 -5.40
CA ALA A 57 -11.08 -1.61 -5.61
C ALA A 57 -11.62 -1.39 -7.02
N HIS A 58 -11.23 -0.33 -7.73
CA HIS A 58 -11.71 -0.07 -9.09
C HIS A 58 -11.08 -1.01 -10.15
N ILE A 59 -10.03 -1.76 -9.80
CA ILE A 59 -9.32 -2.63 -10.72
C ILE A 59 -10.12 -3.92 -10.96
N ALA A 60 -10.23 -4.31 -12.24
CA ALA A 60 -10.78 -5.61 -12.62
C ALA A 60 -9.69 -6.67 -12.48
N VAL A 61 -9.58 -7.29 -11.30
CA VAL A 61 -8.54 -8.31 -11.04
C VAL A 61 -8.65 -9.56 -11.91
N ASN A 62 -9.79 -9.79 -12.57
CA ASN A 62 -9.91 -10.88 -13.55
C ASN A 62 -9.15 -10.58 -14.86
N ASP A 63 -8.94 -9.30 -15.20
CA ASP A 63 -8.21 -8.89 -16.39
C ASP A 63 -6.68 -8.86 -16.13
N PRO A 64 -5.88 -9.71 -16.79
CA PRO A 64 -4.42 -9.70 -16.65
C PRO A 64 -3.78 -8.36 -17.00
N LYS A 65 -4.39 -7.57 -17.90
CA LYS A 65 -3.85 -6.25 -18.28
C LYS A 65 -3.90 -5.26 -17.12
N GLN A 66 -4.89 -5.41 -16.23
CA GLN A 66 -5.07 -4.53 -15.09
C GLN A 66 -4.36 -5.04 -13.82
N ARG A 67 -3.98 -6.32 -13.76
CA ARG A 67 -3.17 -6.92 -12.66
C ARG A 67 -1.69 -6.52 -12.66
N ARG A 68 -1.33 -5.35 -13.18
CA ARG A 68 0.06 -4.85 -13.20
C ARG A 68 0.48 -4.43 -11.80
N LYS A 69 1.78 -4.52 -11.51
CA LYS A 69 2.38 -4.04 -10.25
C LYS A 69 2.05 -2.57 -9.94
N ALA A 70 1.86 -1.75 -10.97
CA ALA A 70 1.49 -0.33 -10.81
C ALA A 70 0.09 -0.12 -10.18
N ASN A 71 -0.80 -1.12 -10.30
CA ASN A 71 -2.16 -1.08 -9.76
C ASN A 71 -2.29 -1.88 -8.46
N GLU A 72 -1.19 -2.50 -8.02
CA GLU A 72 -1.10 -3.22 -6.77
C GLU A 72 -0.99 -2.21 -5.62
N ILE A 73 -1.64 -2.50 -4.51
CA ILE A 73 -1.55 -1.66 -3.32
C ILE A 73 -0.18 -1.87 -2.69
N SER A 74 0.70 -0.89 -2.85
CA SER A 74 2.01 -0.83 -2.19
C SER A 74 1.97 -0.04 -0.89
N ASP A 75 1.09 0.97 -0.82
CA ASP A 75 0.87 1.79 0.36
C ASP A 75 -0.29 1.24 1.19
N TRP A 76 0.05 0.66 2.33
CA TRP A 76 -0.89 0.06 3.28
C TRP A 76 -1.21 1.00 4.45
N CYS A 77 -0.82 2.28 4.36
CA CYS A 77 -1.13 3.28 5.37
C CYS A 77 -2.64 3.57 5.41
N GLN A 78 -3.32 3.47 4.26
CA GLN A 78 -4.77 3.65 4.14
C GLN A 78 -5.39 2.28 3.88
N LEU A 79 -6.23 1.80 4.81
CA LEU A 79 -6.99 0.56 4.67
C LEU A 79 -8.14 0.76 3.68
N ASP A 80 -7.78 1.11 2.46
CA ASP A 80 -8.72 1.37 1.40
C ASP A 80 -9.42 0.09 0.94
N PRO A 81 -10.64 0.22 0.41
CA PRO A 81 -11.31 -0.88 -0.25
C PRO A 81 -10.39 -1.51 -1.32
N MET A 82 -10.16 -2.81 -1.20
CA MET A 82 -9.21 -3.55 -2.01
C MET A 82 -9.82 -4.83 -2.59
N LYS A 83 -9.19 -5.33 -3.65
CA LYS A 83 -9.52 -6.62 -4.26
C LYS A 83 -8.39 -7.61 -4.10
N LEU A 84 -8.68 -8.76 -3.53
CA LEU A 84 -7.72 -9.84 -3.32
C LEU A 84 -7.71 -10.80 -4.51
N TRP A 85 -6.51 -11.16 -4.94
CA TRP A 85 -6.25 -12.10 -6.02
C TRP A 85 -5.24 -13.14 -5.57
N SER A 86 -5.55 -14.42 -5.78
CA SER A 86 -4.60 -15.50 -5.50
C SER A 86 -3.72 -15.79 -6.70
N GLU A 87 -2.40 -15.70 -6.53
CA GLU A 87 -1.46 -16.12 -7.58
C GLU A 87 -1.41 -17.65 -7.72
N LYS A 88 -1.70 -18.38 -6.63
CA LYS A 88 -1.68 -19.85 -6.60
C LYS A 88 -2.85 -20.43 -7.39
N THR A 89 -4.08 -19.99 -7.08
CA THR A 89 -5.29 -20.51 -7.75
C THR A 89 -5.70 -19.71 -8.96
N LYS A 90 -5.06 -18.55 -9.21
CA LYS A 90 -5.40 -17.61 -10.29
C LYS A 90 -6.89 -17.23 -10.26
N GLN A 91 -7.37 -16.89 -9.07
CA GLN A 91 -8.78 -16.56 -8.84
C GLN A 91 -8.94 -15.38 -7.89
N TYR A 92 -10.08 -14.71 -8.02
CA TYR A 92 -10.54 -13.70 -7.08
C TYR A 92 -10.83 -14.34 -5.72
N VAL A 93 -10.38 -13.68 -4.65
CA VAL A 93 -10.61 -14.13 -3.28
C VAL A 93 -11.59 -13.16 -2.62
N PRO A 94 -12.80 -13.57 -2.24
CA PRO A 94 -13.78 -12.67 -1.62
C PRO A 94 -13.44 -12.32 -0.17
N MET A 95 -12.84 -13.26 0.56
CA MET A 95 -12.50 -13.10 1.95
C MET A 95 -11.26 -13.92 2.29
N LEU A 96 -10.37 -13.34 3.09
CA LEU A 96 -9.26 -14.04 3.71
C LEU A 96 -9.41 -14.01 5.23
N GLU A 97 -9.47 -15.19 5.83
CA GLU A 97 -9.40 -15.32 7.29
C GLU A 97 -7.93 -15.21 7.72
N VAL A 98 -7.64 -14.14 8.44
CA VAL A 98 -6.32 -13.94 9.05
C VAL A 98 -6.40 -14.53 10.44
N GLY A 99 -5.66 -15.59 10.71
CA GLY A 99 -5.61 -16.20 12.03
C GLY A 99 -5.21 -15.21 13.15
N GLN A 100 -5.53 -15.59 14.39
CA GLN A 100 -5.21 -14.85 15.63
C GLN A 100 -5.90 -13.48 15.77
N GLY A 101 -7.19 -13.47 16.12
CA GLY A 101 -7.88 -12.29 16.69
C GLY A 101 -8.02 -11.07 15.78
N ARG A 102 -7.60 -11.16 14.52
CA ARG A 102 -7.71 -10.08 13.53
C ARG A 102 -9.02 -10.20 12.74
N PRO A 103 -9.64 -9.07 12.35
CA PRO A 103 -10.80 -9.13 11.48
C PRO A 103 -10.42 -9.75 10.12
N PRO A 104 -11.33 -10.50 9.49
CA PRO A 104 -11.09 -11.07 8.17
C PRO A 104 -10.93 -9.96 7.14
N LEU A 105 -9.99 -10.12 6.22
CA LEU A 105 -9.80 -9.20 5.10
C LEU A 105 -10.86 -9.48 4.05
N ARG A 106 -11.73 -8.49 3.83
CA ARG A 106 -12.81 -8.57 2.84
C ARG A 106 -12.39 -7.87 1.56
N SER A 107 -12.54 -8.59 0.46
CA SER A 107 -12.32 -8.09 -0.88
C SER A 107 -13.60 -7.44 -1.37
N VAL A 108 -13.50 -6.28 -2.03
CA VAL A 108 -14.66 -5.64 -2.64
C VAL A 108 -15.15 -6.49 -3.81
N PRO A 109 -16.47 -6.72 -3.95
CA PRO A 109 -17.01 -7.48 -5.07
C PRO A 109 -16.66 -6.83 -6.40
N ILE A 110 -16.57 -7.67 -7.45
CA ILE A 110 -16.42 -7.22 -8.83
C ILE A 110 -17.82 -6.80 -9.31
N GLY A 111 -18.22 -5.59 -8.95
CA GLY A 111 -19.52 -5.05 -9.32
C GLY A 111 -20.03 -4.06 -8.29
N ASN A 112 -19.70 -2.79 -8.48
CA ASN A 112 -20.67 -1.72 -8.64
C ASN A 112 -19.89 -0.51 -9.16
N ALA A 113 -20.35 -0.01 -10.31
CA ALA A 113 -19.97 1.28 -10.86
C ALA A 113 -20.40 2.41 -9.92
#